data_AF-A0A246RM90-F1
#
_entry.id   AF-A0A246RM90-F1
#
_cell.length_a   1.000
_cell.length_b   1.000
_cell.length_c   1.000
_cell.angle_alpha   90.00
_cell.angle_beta   90.00
_cell.angle_gamma   90.00
#
_symmetry.space_group_name_H-M   'P 1'
#
loop_
_entity.id
_entity.type
_entity.pdbx_description
1 polymer ?
#
loop_
_entity_poly.entity_id
_entity_poly.type
_entity_poly.pdbx_seq_one_letter_code
_entity_poly.pdbx_strand_id
1 'polypeptide(L)'
;MLVDTERTTEALQRYVLEPGEATERVWVGPESVTVRTARFRYLARPARWAVADEEWVADAVRVVAARQPIFVTHALLLTVSGGTLHLNRPEVMGELGRRVGAGLDPLAYAELLGELYSTWEIDGPVVRPFSVTEGTRAGWLVRDPDHFTRVLAVPDAPAVTSPTFVPDPDGGWTLRFFSHNHYLLEVRSAVDVYRWTVTGGPDRAATWARETVAERVERPLP
;
A
#
# COMPACT_ATOMS: atom_id res chain seq x y z
N MET A 1 16.28 -4.52 9.42
CA MET A 1 15.25 -5.40 10.01
C MET A 1 15.30 -6.68 9.20
N LEU A 2 15.57 -7.82 9.83
CA LEU A 2 15.66 -9.10 9.14
C LEU A 2 14.25 -9.55 8.78
N VAL A 3 14.06 -10.06 7.56
CA VAL A 3 12.77 -10.59 7.12
C VAL A 3 12.63 -12.03 7.59
N ASP A 4 11.44 -12.46 8.02
CA ASP A 4 11.18 -13.89 8.25
C ASP A 4 11.09 -14.60 6.88
N THR A 5 12.23 -15.08 6.40
CA THR A 5 12.35 -15.58 5.02
C THR A 5 11.52 -16.83 4.74
N GLU A 6 11.33 -17.70 5.73
CA GLU A 6 10.54 -18.93 5.57
C GLU A 6 9.06 -18.58 5.48
N ARG A 7 8.53 -17.84 6.46
CA ARG A 7 7.11 -17.40 6.44
C ARG A 7 6.81 -16.50 5.26
N THR A 8 7.76 -15.66 4.85
CA THR A 8 7.59 -14.82 3.65
C THR A 8 7.52 -15.66 2.38
N THR A 9 8.36 -16.70 2.25
CA THR A 9 8.32 -17.59 1.08
C THR A 9 7.01 -18.36 1.02
N GLU A 10 6.54 -18.90 2.15
CA GLU A 10 5.24 -19.58 2.24
C GLU A 10 4.08 -18.63 1.89
N ALA A 11 4.09 -17.42 2.46
CA ALA A 11 3.09 -16.41 2.20
C ALA A 11 3.02 -15.99 0.72
N LEU A 12 4.18 -15.84 0.06
CA LEU A 12 4.25 -15.57 -1.37
C LEU A 12 3.57 -16.68 -2.18
N GLN A 13 3.95 -17.94 -1.93
CA GLN A 13 3.41 -19.09 -2.64
C GLN A 13 1.89 -19.25 -2.44
N ARG A 14 1.41 -18.95 -1.24
CA ARG A 14 0.01 -19.14 -0.88
C ARG A 14 -0.91 -18.01 -1.35
N TYR A 15 -0.44 -16.76 -1.29
CA TYR A 15 -1.32 -15.59 -1.44
C TYR A 15 -0.99 -14.70 -2.63
N VAL A 16 0.24 -14.74 -3.14
CA VAL A 16 0.72 -13.78 -4.14
C VAL A 16 0.93 -14.42 -5.51
N LEU A 17 1.51 -15.62 -5.57
CA LEU A 17 1.65 -16.35 -6.83
C LEU A 17 0.28 -16.67 -7.44
N GLU A 18 0.20 -16.64 -8.77
CA GLU A 18 -1.04 -17.02 -9.43
C GLU A 18 -1.32 -18.53 -9.24
N PRO A 19 -2.59 -18.95 -9.17
CA PRO A 19 -2.93 -20.36 -9.08
C PRO A 19 -2.30 -21.18 -10.22
N GLY A 20 -1.56 -22.23 -9.86
CA GLY A 20 -0.87 -23.10 -10.83
C GLY A 20 0.49 -22.59 -11.31
N GLU A 21 0.94 -21.44 -10.82
CA GLU A 21 2.26 -20.91 -11.13
C GLU A 21 3.35 -21.68 -10.37
N ALA A 22 4.24 -22.34 -11.12
CA ALA A 22 5.36 -23.08 -10.53
C ALA A 22 6.52 -22.15 -10.19
N THR A 23 7.08 -22.33 -8.99
CA THR A 23 8.34 -21.70 -8.59
C THR A 23 9.51 -22.36 -9.32
N GLU A 24 10.25 -21.60 -10.12
CA GLU A 24 11.47 -22.08 -10.79
C GLU A 24 12.67 -21.98 -9.86
N ARG A 25 12.77 -20.88 -9.11
CA ARG A 25 13.92 -20.60 -8.23
C ARG A 25 13.55 -19.65 -7.10
N VAL A 26 14.13 -19.90 -5.94
CA VAL A 26 14.07 -19.02 -4.77
C VAL A 26 15.48 -18.59 -4.41
N TRP A 27 15.67 -17.30 -4.15
CA TRP A 27 16.88 -16.75 -3.53
C TRP A 27 16.49 -16.10 -2.22
N VAL A 28 17.17 -16.51 -1.16
CA VAL A 28 16.95 -15.98 0.19
C VAL A 28 18.18 -15.18 0.58
N GLY A 29 17.95 -13.93 0.96
CA GLY A 29 18.96 -13.04 1.54
C GLY A 29 18.49 -12.50 2.89
N PRO A 30 19.37 -11.83 3.64
CA PRO A 30 19.07 -11.35 4.99
C PRO A 30 17.91 -10.34 5.06
N GLU A 31 17.68 -9.59 3.98
CA GLU A 31 16.66 -8.53 3.92
C GLU A 31 15.69 -8.70 2.74
N SER A 32 15.71 -9.84 2.06
CA SER A 32 14.83 -10.07 0.93
C SER A 32 14.65 -11.54 0.58
N VAL A 33 13.47 -11.88 0.09
CA VAL A 33 13.19 -13.13 -0.62
C VAL A 33 12.89 -12.79 -2.07
N THR A 34 13.57 -13.46 -3.00
CA THR A 34 13.25 -13.38 -4.43
C THR A 34 12.71 -14.72 -4.89
N VAL A 35 11.53 -14.73 -5.50
CA VAL A 35 10.94 -15.91 -6.15
C VAL A 35 10.86 -15.63 -7.64
N ARG A 36 11.38 -16.52 -8.47
CA ARG A 36 11.21 -16.48 -9.92
C ARG A 36 10.28 -17.59 -10.37
N THR A 37 9.37 -17.20 -11.24
CA THR A 37 8.45 -18.08 -11.96
C THR A 37 8.65 -17.87 -13.46
N ALA A 38 7.90 -18.61 -14.27
CA ALA A 38 7.87 -18.41 -15.72
C ALA A 38 7.29 -17.04 -16.14
N ARG A 39 6.47 -16.39 -15.30
CA ARG A 39 5.77 -15.13 -15.64
C ARG A 39 6.39 -13.90 -15.00
N PHE A 40 6.80 -13.99 -13.74
CA PHE A 40 7.22 -12.85 -12.93
C PHE A 40 8.47 -13.16 -12.10
N ARG A 41 9.19 -12.09 -11.75
CA ARG A 41 10.14 -12.09 -10.63
C ARG A 41 9.49 -11.36 -9.47
N TYR A 42 9.25 -12.06 -8.37
CA TYR A 42 8.72 -11.52 -7.13
C TYR A 42 9.87 -11.15 -6.21
N LEU A 43 9.95 -9.89 -5.81
CA LEU A 43 10.92 -9.40 -4.84
C LEU A 43 10.19 -8.95 -3.58
N ALA A 44 10.33 -9.72 -2.50
CA ALA A 44 9.79 -9.42 -1.19
C ALA A 44 10.86 -8.78 -0.30
N ARG A 45 10.52 -7.65 0.34
CA ARG A 45 11.38 -6.89 1.26
C ARG A 45 10.58 -6.37 2.46
N PRO A 46 11.19 -6.17 3.63
CA PRO A 46 10.56 -5.45 4.72
C PRO A 46 10.04 -4.09 4.27
N ALA A 47 8.79 -3.80 4.59
CA ALA A 47 8.14 -2.53 4.36
C ALA A 47 8.27 -1.66 5.61
N ARG A 48 8.62 -0.39 5.40
CA ARG A 48 8.68 0.62 6.48
C ARG A 48 7.34 1.32 6.66
N TRP A 49 6.26 0.54 6.72
CA TRP A 49 4.94 1.06 7.06
C TRP A 49 4.84 1.22 8.57
N ALA A 50 4.09 2.21 9.05
CA ALA A 50 3.88 2.42 10.47
C ALA A 50 3.21 1.21 11.15
N VAL A 51 2.41 0.42 10.41
CA VAL A 51 1.81 -0.82 10.94
C VAL A 51 2.85 -1.87 11.36
N ALA A 52 4.09 -1.77 10.86
CA ALA A 52 5.17 -2.70 11.24
C ALA A 52 5.60 -2.54 12.70
N ASP A 53 5.30 -1.40 13.32
CA ASP A 53 5.64 -1.10 14.72
C ASP A 53 4.53 -1.55 15.70
N GLU A 54 3.41 -2.09 15.19
CA GLU A 54 2.30 -2.58 16.02
C GLU A 54 2.63 -3.93 16.66
N GLU A 55 2.32 -4.10 17.95
CA GLU A 55 2.74 -5.28 18.74
C GLU A 55 2.23 -6.63 18.21
N TRP A 56 1.13 -6.63 17.47
CA TRP A 56 0.55 -7.85 16.88
C TRP A 56 1.16 -8.23 15.53
N VAL A 57 2.00 -7.36 14.95
CA VAL A 57 2.69 -7.55 13.68
C VAL A 57 4.10 -8.06 13.96
N ALA A 58 4.43 -9.21 13.37
CA ALA A 58 5.78 -9.77 13.42
C ALA A 58 6.66 -9.19 12.30
N ASP A 59 6.08 -9.02 11.10
CA ASP A 59 6.77 -8.43 9.96
C ASP A 59 5.76 -7.82 8.99
N ALA A 60 6.17 -6.75 8.31
CA ALA A 60 5.43 -6.12 7.24
C ALA A 60 6.25 -6.24 5.96
N VAL A 61 5.69 -6.87 4.93
CA VAL A 61 6.45 -7.23 3.72
C VAL A 61 5.79 -6.60 2.50
N ARG A 62 6.57 -5.82 1.76
CA ARG A 62 6.20 -5.37 0.41
C ARG A 62 6.77 -6.35 -0.59
N VAL A 63 5.93 -6.79 -1.52
CA VAL A 63 6.31 -7.65 -2.63
C VAL A 63 6.12 -6.89 -3.93
N VAL A 64 7.13 -6.89 -4.79
CA VAL A 64 7.02 -6.38 -6.16
C VAL A 64 7.11 -7.56 -7.12
N ALA A 65 6.01 -7.86 -7.81
CA ALA A 65 5.99 -8.78 -8.94
C ALA A 65 6.38 -8.01 -10.21
N ALA A 66 7.53 -8.32 -10.78
CA ALA A 66 8.11 -7.62 -11.91
C ALA A 66 8.06 -8.48 -13.19
N ARG A 67 7.44 -7.92 -14.24
CA ARG A 67 7.49 -8.39 -15.62
C ARG A 67 7.55 -7.17 -16.53
N GLN A 68 8.77 -6.72 -16.85
CA GLN A 68 8.97 -5.48 -17.60
C GLN A 68 8.06 -5.38 -18.83
N PRO A 69 7.38 -4.24 -19.04
CA PRO A 69 7.48 -2.98 -18.26
C PRO A 69 6.55 -2.92 -17.03
N ILE A 70 5.81 -3.98 -16.74
CA ILE A 70 4.75 -4.04 -15.72
C ILE A 70 5.33 -4.43 -14.35
N PHE A 71 4.94 -3.68 -13.33
CA PHE A 71 5.21 -3.99 -11.93
C PHE A 71 3.91 -4.01 -11.15
N VAL A 72 3.73 -5.02 -10.31
CA VAL A 72 2.57 -5.17 -9.43
C VAL A 72 3.04 -5.18 -7.99
N THR A 73 2.46 -4.32 -7.15
CA THR A 73 2.78 -4.27 -5.71
C THR A 73 1.78 -5.06 -4.90
N HIS A 74 2.29 -5.98 -4.07
CA HIS A 74 1.54 -6.68 -3.04
C HIS A 74 2.06 -6.36 -1.65
N ALA A 75 1.21 -6.56 -0.65
CA ALA A 75 1.52 -6.36 0.75
C ALA A 75 1.06 -7.53 1.60
N LEU A 76 1.96 -7.97 2.48
CA LEU A 76 1.72 -9.04 3.43
C LEU A 76 2.02 -8.51 4.84
N LEU A 77 1.14 -8.79 5.80
CA LEU A 77 1.45 -8.65 7.22
C LEU A 77 1.55 -10.04 7.84
N LEU A 78 2.71 -10.36 8.39
CA LEU A 78 2.93 -11.56 9.18
C LEU A 78 2.58 -11.23 10.63
N THR A 79 1.68 -12.00 11.25
CA THR A 79 1.28 -11.73 12.64
C THR A 79 2.15 -12.48 13.63
N VAL A 80 2.26 -11.98 14.86
CA VAL A 80 2.95 -12.67 15.97
C VAL A 80 2.30 -14.02 16.31
N SER A 81 0.99 -14.15 16.05
CA SER A 81 0.24 -15.41 16.23
C SER A 81 0.48 -16.45 15.14
N GLY A 82 1.39 -16.21 14.20
CA GLY A 82 1.72 -17.12 13.11
C GLY A 82 0.87 -16.94 11.84
N GLY A 83 -0.13 -16.06 11.86
CA GLY A 83 -1.00 -15.77 10.72
C GLY A 83 -0.34 -14.90 9.63
N THR A 84 -1.04 -14.74 8.50
CA THR A 84 -0.63 -13.87 7.40
C THR A 84 -1.85 -13.19 6.81
N LEU A 85 -1.77 -11.86 6.63
CA LEU A 85 -2.79 -11.06 5.97
C LEU A 85 -2.28 -10.62 4.60
N HIS A 86 -2.99 -10.98 3.53
CA HIS A 86 -2.74 -10.46 2.18
C HIS A 86 -3.57 -9.20 1.96
N LEU A 87 -2.92 -8.04 2.08
CA LEU A 87 -3.59 -6.74 2.15
C LEU A 87 -4.12 -6.24 0.80
N ASN A 88 -3.82 -6.90 -0.31
CA ASN A 88 -4.41 -6.54 -1.60
C ASN A 88 -5.85 -7.05 -1.76
N ARG A 89 -6.33 -7.88 -0.83
CA ARG A 89 -7.72 -8.37 -0.80
C ARG A 89 -8.58 -7.35 -0.04
N PRO A 90 -9.57 -6.70 -0.69
CA PRO A 90 -10.41 -5.69 -0.04
C PRO A 90 -11.08 -6.18 1.25
N GLU A 91 -11.54 -7.43 1.28
CA GLU A 91 -12.15 -8.04 2.46
C GLU A 91 -11.17 -8.18 3.63
N VAL A 92 -9.87 -8.43 3.35
CA VAL A 92 -8.83 -8.51 4.39
C VAL A 92 -8.52 -7.11 4.92
N MET A 93 -8.45 -6.11 4.04
CA MET A 93 -8.24 -4.73 4.46
C MET A 93 -9.43 -4.16 5.21
N GLY A 94 -10.65 -4.48 4.81
CA GLY A 94 -11.86 -4.14 5.55
C GLY A 94 -11.85 -4.74 6.95
N GLU A 95 -11.52 -6.03 7.07
CA GLU A 95 -11.42 -6.71 8.37
C GLU A 95 -10.33 -6.12 9.26
N LEU A 96 -9.16 -5.78 8.69
CA LEU A 96 -8.09 -5.09 9.40
C LEU A 96 -8.57 -3.76 10.01
N GLY A 97 -9.50 -3.07 9.35
CA GLY A 97 -10.12 -1.83 9.83
C GLY A 97 -10.80 -1.94 11.20
N ARG A 98 -11.23 -3.13 11.63
CA ARG A 98 -11.83 -3.31 12.98
C ARG A 98 -10.85 -3.00 14.11
N ARG A 99 -9.55 -3.06 13.83
CA ARG A 99 -8.49 -2.75 14.80
C ARG A 99 -8.19 -1.25 14.90
N VAL A 100 -8.70 -0.43 13.99
CA VAL A 100 -8.40 1.02 13.97
C VAL A 100 -8.92 1.67 15.25
N GLY A 101 -8.01 2.35 15.97
CA GLY A 101 -8.30 2.91 17.30
C GLY A 101 -8.29 1.89 18.45
N ALA A 102 -8.06 0.60 18.15
CA ALA A 102 -8.04 -0.51 19.08
C ALA A 102 -6.85 -1.46 18.80
N GLY A 103 -5.64 -0.89 18.74
CA GLY A 103 -4.40 -1.63 18.41
C GLY A 103 -3.95 -1.54 16.95
N LEU A 104 -4.53 -0.60 16.19
CA LEU A 104 -3.99 -0.12 14.93
C LEU A 104 -4.15 1.40 14.86
N ASP A 105 -3.06 2.12 14.67
CA ASP A 105 -3.07 3.56 14.48
C ASP A 105 -3.85 3.94 13.19
N PRO A 106 -4.77 4.94 13.24
CA PRO A 106 -5.51 5.38 12.05
C PRO A 106 -4.63 5.86 10.90
N LEU A 107 -3.47 6.49 11.17
CA LEU A 107 -2.55 6.93 10.11
C LEU A 107 -1.77 5.76 9.51
N ALA A 108 -1.43 4.74 10.30
CA ALA A 108 -0.88 3.49 9.79
C ALA A 108 -1.85 2.80 8.83
N TYR A 109 -3.14 2.76 9.17
CA TYR A 109 -4.17 2.23 8.28
C TYR A 109 -4.36 3.08 7.01
N ALA A 110 -4.36 4.42 7.14
CA ALA A 110 -4.39 5.34 5.99
C ALA A 110 -3.17 5.18 5.08
N GLU A 111 -1.98 4.91 5.64
CA GLU A 111 -0.76 4.66 4.86
C GLU A 111 -0.88 3.39 4.01
N LEU A 112 -1.44 2.31 4.57
CA LEU A 112 -1.69 1.08 3.82
C LEU A 112 -2.67 1.29 2.67
N LEU A 113 -3.81 1.94 2.94
CA LEU A 113 -4.80 2.28 1.90
C LEU A 113 -4.18 3.19 0.83
N GLY A 114 -3.46 4.21 1.27
CA GLY A 114 -2.77 5.16 0.40
C GLY A 114 -1.75 4.48 -0.51
N GLU A 115 -1.04 3.46 -0.05
CA GLU A 115 -0.07 2.76 -0.89
C GLU A 115 -0.71 1.74 -1.83
N LEU A 116 -1.64 0.93 -1.31
CA LEU A 116 -2.15 -0.25 -2.01
C LEU A 116 -3.36 0.02 -2.90
N TYR A 117 -4.04 1.15 -2.69
CA TYR A 117 -5.31 1.44 -3.36
C TYR A 117 -5.35 2.86 -3.95
N SER A 118 -4.21 3.56 -4.08
CA SER A 118 -4.12 4.83 -4.82
C SER A 118 -3.71 4.61 -6.27
N THR A 119 -4.61 4.00 -7.02
CA THR A 119 -4.42 3.51 -8.38
C THR A 119 -5.63 3.81 -9.24
N TRP A 120 -5.62 3.46 -10.52
CA TRP A 120 -6.81 3.60 -11.36
C TRP A 120 -8.00 2.83 -10.77
N GLU A 121 -7.83 1.53 -10.48
CA GLU A 121 -8.86 0.66 -9.92
C GLU A 121 -8.71 0.52 -8.40
N ILE A 122 -9.75 0.88 -7.65
CA ILE A 122 -9.73 0.87 -6.18
C ILE A 122 -9.81 -0.55 -5.57
N ASP A 123 -10.14 -1.57 -6.35
CA ASP A 123 -10.27 -2.96 -5.86
C ASP A 123 -9.21 -3.89 -6.46
N GLY A 124 -8.38 -3.35 -7.36
CA GLY A 124 -7.34 -4.09 -8.07
C GLY A 124 -5.96 -3.94 -7.44
N PRO A 125 -5.02 -4.86 -7.71
CA PRO A 125 -3.64 -4.70 -7.28
C PRO A 125 -3.01 -3.47 -7.94
N VAL A 126 -1.99 -2.90 -7.30
CA VAL A 126 -1.33 -1.72 -7.86
C VAL A 126 -0.46 -2.09 -9.06
N VAL A 127 -0.97 -1.83 -10.26
CA VAL A 127 -0.24 -2.01 -11.53
C VAL A 127 0.39 -0.70 -11.97
N ARG A 128 1.70 -0.72 -12.25
CA ARG A 128 2.45 0.44 -12.76
C ARG A 128 3.23 0.03 -14.02
N PRO A 129 3.13 0.80 -15.12
CA PRO A 129 3.79 0.48 -16.38
C PRO A 129 5.28 0.89 -16.45
N PHE A 130 5.92 1.32 -15.36
CA PHE A 130 7.32 1.80 -15.37
C PHE A 130 8.14 1.37 -14.14
N SER A 131 9.46 1.23 -14.33
CA SER A 131 10.43 0.62 -13.40
C SER A 131 10.68 1.31 -12.05
N VAL A 132 10.13 2.50 -11.85
CA VAL A 132 10.35 3.30 -10.63
C VAL A 132 9.89 2.57 -9.37
N THR A 133 8.86 1.74 -9.49
CA THR A 133 8.26 1.03 -8.35
C THR A 133 9.04 -0.20 -7.89
N GLU A 134 10.10 -0.62 -8.59
CA GLU A 134 11.03 -1.61 -8.01
C GLU A 134 11.73 -1.04 -6.76
N GLY A 135 11.94 0.28 -6.71
CA GLY A 135 12.57 0.98 -5.59
C GLY A 135 11.66 1.96 -4.83
N THR A 136 10.46 2.24 -5.35
CA THR A 136 9.61 3.34 -4.87
C THR A 136 8.25 2.82 -4.41
N ARG A 137 7.65 3.48 -3.41
CA ARG A 137 6.29 3.15 -2.95
C ARG A 137 5.28 3.33 -4.09
N ALA A 138 4.25 2.51 -4.08
CA ALA A 138 3.21 2.55 -5.09
C ALA A 138 2.27 3.75 -4.93
N GLY A 139 2.05 4.22 -3.70
CA GLY A 139 1.33 5.44 -3.38
C GLY A 139 1.75 5.97 -2.01
N TRP A 140 1.35 7.19 -1.68
CA TRP A 140 1.73 7.87 -0.44
C TRP A 140 0.54 8.57 0.21
N LEU A 141 0.46 8.44 1.52
CA LEU A 141 -0.39 9.28 2.36
C LEU A 141 0.16 10.72 2.38
N VAL A 142 -0.72 11.70 2.14
CA VAL A 142 -0.42 13.12 2.39
C VAL A 142 -0.52 13.35 3.90
N ARG A 143 0.62 13.30 4.60
CA ARG A 143 0.68 13.58 6.05
C ARG A 143 0.77 15.06 6.38
N ASP A 144 1.54 15.79 5.56
CA ASP A 144 1.80 17.23 5.71
C ASP A 144 1.33 17.95 4.43
N PRO A 145 0.16 18.63 4.46
CA PRO A 145 -0.37 19.40 3.35
C PRO A 145 0.57 20.49 2.81
N ASP A 146 1.30 21.16 3.71
CA ASP A 146 2.18 22.27 3.34
C ASP A 146 3.45 21.75 2.66
N HIS A 147 3.98 20.63 3.16
CA HIS A 147 5.07 19.94 2.47
C HIS A 147 4.61 19.41 1.11
N PHE A 148 3.45 18.77 1.04
CA PHE A 148 2.93 18.24 -0.22
C PHE A 148 2.74 19.35 -1.27
N THR A 149 2.10 20.46 -0.90
CA THR A 149 1.87 21.59 -1.81
C THR A 149 3.19 22.18 -2.32
N ARG A 150 4.18 22.34 -1.43
CA ARG A 150 5.53 22.79 -1.81
C ARG A 150 6.26 21.82 -2.74
N VAL A 151 6.13 20.51 -2.53
CA VAL A 151 6.79 19.48 -3.34
C VAL A 151 6.11 19.27 -4.68
N LEU A 152 4.79 19.47 -4.76
CA LEU A 152 4.06 19.39 -6.02
C LEU A 152 4.43 20.58 -6.93
N ALA A 153 4.59 21.77 -6.35
CA ALA A 153 5.15 22.96 -7.01
C ALA A 153 4.46 23.35 -8.34
N VAL A 154 3.14 23.15 -8.43
CA VAL A 154 2.32 23.58 -9.59
C VAL A 154 1.36 24.70 -9.18
N PRO A 155 1.03 25.64 -10.09
CA PRO A 155 0.13 26.76 -9.78
C PRO A 155 -1.26 26.34 -9.28
N ASP A 156 -1.81 25.25 -9.82
CA ASP A 156 -3.15 24.75 -9.51
C ASP A 156 -3.10 23.46 -8.66
N ALA A 157 -2.23 23.44 -7.66
CA ALA A 157 -2.11 22.30 -6.76
C ALA A 157 -3.45 22.03 -6.03
N PRO A 158 -3.93 20.78 -5.97
CA PRO A 158 -5.19 20.48 -5.30
C PRO A 158 -5.10 20.82 -3.82
N ALA A 159 -6.15 21.44 -3.29
CA ALA A 159 -6.26 21.69 -1.86
C ALA A 159 -6.40 20.36 -1.10
N VAL A 160 -5.40 20.06 -0.28
CA VAL A 160 -5.35 18.88 0.58
C VAL A 160 -5.34 19.29 2.04
N THR A 161 -5.80 18.41 2.92
CA THR A 161 -5.79 18.63 4.38
C THR A 161 -5.13 17.46 5.08
N SER A 162 -4.71 17.68 6.32
CA SER A 162 -4.15 16.61 7.15
C SER A 162 -5.18 15.51 7.38
N PRO A 163 -4.75 14.25 7.56
CA PRO A 163 -5.66 13.15 7.90
C PRO A 163 -6.45 13.47 9.18
N THR A 164 -7.73 13.13 9.18
CA THR A 164 -8.63 13.37 10.31
C THR A 164 -9.33 12.07 10.69
N PHE A 165 -9.23 11.70 11.97
CA PHE A 165 -9.92 10.55 12.55
C PHE A 165 -10.98 11.04 13.53
N VAL A 166 -12.22 10.60 13.35
CA VAL A 166 -13.37 11.00 14.18
C VAL A 166 -14.07 9.73 14.65
N PRO A 167 -14.05 9.41 15.96
CA PRO A 167 -14.92 8.39 16.53
C PRO A 167 -16.39 8.78 16.37
N ASP A 168 -17.22 7.84 15.96
CA ASP A 168 -18.66 8.04 15.86
C ASP A 168 -19.34 7.68 17.21
N PRO A 169 -20.46 8.33 17.58
CA PRO A 169 -21.13 8.09 18.87
C PRO A 169 -21.65 6.65 19.07
N ASP A 170 -21.86 5.91 17.99
CA ASP A 170 -22.33 4.53 17.97
C ASP A 170 -21.20 3.50 18.09
N GLY A 171 -19.97 3.96 18.36
CA GLY A 171 -18.78 3.11 18.44
C GLY A 171 -18.10 2.86 17.09
N GLY A 172 -18.63 3.42 16.00
CA GLY A 172 -17.95 3.48 14.72
C GLY A 172 -16.80 4.49 14.70
N TRP A 173 -16.20 4.65 13.53
CA TRP A 173 -15.26 5.73 13.27
C TRP A 173 -15.29 6.12 11.80
N THR A 174 -14.93 7.38 11.54
CA THR A 174 -14.69 7.92 10.21
C THR A 174 -13.26 8.48 10.11
N LEU A 175 -12.52 8.02 9.10
CA LEU A 175 -11.17 8.46 8.76
C LEU A 175 -11.20 9.14 7.38
N ARG A 176 -10.74 10.39 7.32
CA ARG A 176 -10.62 11.16 6.07
C ARG A 176 -9.16 11.52 5.83
N PHE A 177 -8.67 11.32 4.62
CA PHE A 177 -7.28 11.65 4.28
C PHE A 177 -7.13 11.87 2.78
N PHE A 178 -5.97 12.37 2.39
CA PHE A 178 -5.55 12.44 1.00
C PHE A 178 -4.38 11.50 0.77
N SER A 179 -4.37 10.86 -0.39
CA SER A 179 -3.19 10.17 -0.88
C SER A 179 -2.82 10.70 -2.25
N HIS A 180 -1.60 10.41 -2.66
CA HIS A 180 -1.17 10.68 -4.00
C HIS A 180 -0.34 9.54 -4.54
N ASN A 181 -0.22 9.53 -5.85
CA ASN A 181 0.59 8.56 -6.55
C ASN A 181 1.36 9.27 -7.67
N HIS A 182 2.59 8.82 -7.90
CA HIS A 182 3.54 9.40 -8.84
C HIS A 182 3.80 8.44 -9.98
N TYR A 183 3.86 8.99 -11.19
CA TYR A 183 4.25 8.26 -12.39
C TYR A 183 5.31 9.05 -13.14
N LEU A 184 6.27 8.33 -13.73
CA LEU A 184 7.12 8.91 -14.76
C LEU A 184 6.42 8.82 -16.11
N LEU A 185 6.50 9.93 -16.83
CA LEU A 185 6.26 10.03 -18.26
C LEU A 185 7.63 10.12 -18.95
N GLU A 186 7.70 9.99 -20.28
CA GLU A 186 8.98 9.95 -21.01
C GLU A 186 9.92 11.14 -20.70
N VAL A 187 9.36 12.33 -20.49
CA VAL A 187 10.12 13.57 -20.24
C VAL A 187 9.59 14.41 -19.07
N ARG A 188 8.59 13.89 -18.35
CA ARG A 188 7.89 14.57 -17.25
C ARG A 188 7.57 13.57 -16.15
N SER A 189 7.07 14.05 -15.04
CA SER A 189 6.34 13.16 -14.13
C SER A 189 4.94 13.70 -13.87
N ALA A 190 4.05 12.84 -13.42
CA ALA A 190 2.66 13.18 -13.15
C ALA A 190 2.26 12.67 -11.79
N VAL A 191 1.35 13.39 -11.14
CA VAL A 191 0.77 13.01 -9.85
C VAL A 191 -0.74 12.94 -9.98
N ASP A 192 -1.31 11.82 -9.51
CA ASP A 192 -2.74 11.75 -9.19
C ASP A 192 -2.91 11.99 -7.69
N VAL A 193 -3.96 12.71 -7.32
CA VAL A 193 -4.32 12.97 -5.93
C VAL A 193 -5.73 12.46 -5.67
N TYR A 194 -5.88 11.73 -4.58
CA TYR A 194 -7.11 11.08 -4.21
C TYR A 194 -7.56 11.55 -2.82
N ARG A 195 -8.85 11.79 -2.67
CA ARG A 195 -9.51 12.04 -1.39
C ARG A 195 -10.21 10.78 -0.93
N TRP A 196 -10.02 10.43 0.33
CA TRP A 196 -10.56 9.23 0.94
C TRP A 196 -11.55 9.57 2.04
N THR A 197 -12.62 8.78 2.09
CA THR A 197 -13.47 8.64 3.27
C THR A 197 -13.57 7.17 3.60
N VAL A 198 -13.16 6.81 4.80
CA VAL A 198 -13.15 5.43 5.29
C VAL A 198 -13.98 5.39 6.55
N THR A 199 -14.84 4.39 6.66
CA THR A 199 -15.70 4.19 7.84
C THR A 199 -15.55 2.78 8.34
N GLY A 200 -15.52 2.58 9.64
CA GLY A 200 -15.42 1.25 10.24
C GLY A 200 -15.91 1.25 11.68
N GLY A 201 -15.55 0.21 12.42
CA GLY A 201 -15.81 0.07 13.86
C GLY A 201 -15.35 -1.31 14.34
N PRO A 202 -15.30 -1.57 15.66
CA PRO A 202 -14.92 -2.88 16.19
C PRO A 202 -15.86 -3.99 15.66
N ASP A 203 -17.15 -3.68 15.56
CA ASP A 203 -18.18 -4.62 15.11
C ASP A 203 -18.50 -4.52 13.61
N ARG A 204 -17.81 -3.64 12.86
CA ARG A 204 -18.01 -3.48 11.41
C ARG A 204 -16.68 -3.36 10.66
N ALA A 205 -16.47 -4.26 9.69
CA ALA A 205 -15.36 -4.16 8.76
C ALA A 205 -15.35 -2.78 8.08
N ALA A 206 -14.16 -2.23 7.86
CA ALA A 206 -14.03 -0.94 7.23
C ALA A 206 -14.48 -0.99 5.76
N THR A 207 -15.11 0.10 5.33
CA THR A 207 -15.46 0.39 3.95
C THR A 207 -14.88 1.74 3.58
N TRP A 208 -14.59 1.94 2.30
CA TRP A 208 -13.99 3.18 1.83
C TRP A 208 -14.59 3.65 0.52
N ALA A 209 -14.58 4.96 0.35
CA ALA A 209 -14.81 5.65 -0.90
C ALA A 209 -13.61 6.52 -1.21
N ARG A 210 -13.27 6.59 -2.51
CA ARG A 210 -12.16 7.40 -3.03
C ARG A 210 -12.63 8.24 -4.20
N GLU A 211 -12.30 9.53 -4.14
CA GLU A 211 -12.53 10.50 -5.21
C GLU A 211 -11.17 10.91 -5.81
N THR A 212 -11.05 10.92 -7.12
CA THR A 212 -9.89 11.53 -7.80
C THR A 212 -10.08 13.04 -7.81
N VAL A 213 -9.30 13.77 -7.00
CA VAL A 213 -9.42 15.23 -6.89
C VAL A 213 -8.49 15.97 -7.85
N ALA A 214 -7.43 15.30 -8.30
CA ALA A 214 -6.60 15.76 -9.40
C ALA A 214 -6.03 14.55 -10.13
N GLU A 215 -6.04 14.59 -11.45
CA GLU A 215 -5.55 13.52 -12.31
C GLU A 215 -4.42 14.08 -13.19
N ARG A 216 -3.32 13.34 -13.28
CA ARG A 216 -2.17 13.63 -14.14
C ARG A 216 -1.69 15.07 -14.02
N VAL A 217 -1.49 15.54 -12.79
CA VAL A 217 -0.85 16.82 -12.53
C VAL A 217 0.61 16.71 -12.95
N GLU A 218 0.92 17.18 -14.15
CA GLU A 218 2.26 17.12 -14.70
C GLU A 218 3.21 18.08 -13.98
N ARG A 219 4.42 17.60 -13.73
CA ARG A 219 5.51 18.35 -13.11
C ARG A 219 6.82 18.09 -13.87
N PRO A 220 7.76 19.04 -13.86
CA PRO A 220 9.12 18.79 -14.32
C PRO A 220 9.72 17.57 -13.59
N LEU A 221 10.62 16.86 -14.27
CA LEU A 221 11.45 15.86 -13.60
C LEU A 221 12.29 16.57 -12.51
N PRO A 222 12.47 15.95 -11.32
CA PRO A 222 13.37 16.49 -10.30
C PRO A 222 14.83 16.57 -10.78
#